data_AF-A0A950CJD3-F1
#
_entry.id   AF-A0A950CJD3-F1
#
_cell.length_a   1.000
_cell.length_b   1.000
_cell.length_c   1.000
_cell.angle_alpha   90.00
_cell.angle_beta   90.00
_cell.angle_gamma   90.00
#
_symmetry.space_group_name_H-M   'P 1'
#
loop_
_entity.id
_entity.type
_entity.pdbx_description
1 polymer ?
#
loop_
_entity_poly.entity_id
_entity_poly.type
_entity_poly.pdbx_seq_one_letter_code
_entity_poly.pdbx_strand_id
1 'polypeptide(L)'
;MNMIGKNVVLLAGLVLMLAAAPRWAQQPPSNDISDNAANTGGGTDALENDTSNSCCQSNTAYGDLALQMNTTGTSNTAFGVSALRFSNATDNTAVGVAALLQNTSGGSNTAIGFDALDSNTTAGFNTAVGAAALASNSTGVDNTATGYNALTANTTGFNNTADGWEALLANTTGIENTATGEFAMRANTVGEQNTADGKAALFGSTGSFNTGTGYKVLFSNTGNNNTAAGWESLFNNTSGSKNIAFGFQAGFSLTTGSNNIEIGNSGTSGDSDTIRIGTPGTQTRTFIAGVTGTLSGGSEATELAVNKATGQVGVIPSSARFKRDIHDMADRSQGLMQLRPVTFRYKQDQRGQRQYGLIAEEVAKVYPELVVRGDKGEVESVQYRELIPMLLNELQHQRRALDRLQAENKNLRTALVAQNAAMAARMERLEHRTAPAPTLVSR
;
A
#
# COMPACT_ATOMS: atom_id res chain seq x y z
N MET A 1 63.27 -73.52 56.11
CA MET A 1 64.16 -73.06 55.01
C MET A 1 63.31 -72.19 54.10
N ASN A 2 63.32 -70.87 54.34
CA ASN A 2 64.01 -69.87 53.50
C ASN A 2 63.61 -69.99 52.02
N MET A 3 62.67 -69.15 51.57
CA MET A 3 62.97 -67.86 50.90
C MET A 3 63.91 -68.03 49.71
N ILE A 4 63.34 -68.11 48.51
CA ILE A 4 63.78 -67.48 47.26
C ILE A 4 62.54 -67.45 46.35
N GLY A 5 62.20 -66.28 45.78
CA GLY A 5 61.19 -66.19 44.71
C GLY A 5 60.07 -65.16 44.86
N LYS A 6 60.36 -63.95 45.37
CA LYS A 6 59.59 -62.76 44.95
C LYS A 6 60.08 -62.36 43.56
N ASN A 7 59.14 -62.01 42.65
CA ASN A 7 59.32 -61.34 41.34
C ASN A 7 59.15 -62.16 40.04
N VAL A 8 58.09 -62.97 39.89
CA VAL A 8 57.61 -63.37 38.54
C VAL A 8 56.07 -63.32 38.36
N VAL A 9 55.26 -63.16 39.43
CA VAL A 9 53.79 -63.37 39.31
C VAL A 9 52.97 -62.09 39.06
N LEU A 10 53.59 -60.92 38.90
CA LEU A 10 52.86 -59.65 38.70
C LEU A 10 52.84 -59.11 37.26
N LEU A 11 53.31 -59.89 36.27
CA LEU A 11 53.24 -59.51 34.84
C LEU A 11 52.29 -60.35 33.99
N ALA A 12 51.66 -61.40 34.55
CA ALA A 12 50.72 -62.27 33.82
C ALA A 12 49.23 -61.93 34.06
N GLY A 13 48.93 -61.02 35.01
CA GLY A 13 47.56 -60.65 35.38
C GLY A 13 46.98 -59.45 34.62
N LEU A 14 47.78 -58.74 33.82
CA LEU A 14 47.33 -57.53 33.09
C LEU A 14 47.04 -57.75 31.59
N VAL A 15 47.16 -58.99 31.10
CA VAL A 15 46.96 -59.32 29.67
C VAL A 15 45.64 -60.09 29.42
N LEU A 16 44.87 -60.43 30.47
CA LEU A 16 43.66 -61.26 30.33
C LEU A 16 42.33 -60.58 30.72
N MET A 17 42.31 -59.26 30.97
CA MET A 17 41.08 -58.48 31.22
C MET A 17 40.79 -57.40 30.17
N LEU A 18 41.28 -57.61 28.93
CA LEU A 18 40.90 -56.81 27.75
C LEU A 18 40.08 -57.62 26.73
N ALA A 19 39.59 -58.81 27.11
CA ALA A 19 38.89 -59.75 26.23
C ALA A 19 37.37 -59.89 26.53
N ALA A 20 36.76 -58.88 27.15
CA ALA A 20 35.31 -58.83 27.36
C ALA A 20 34.72 -57.48 26.90
N ALA A 21 35.05 -57.07 25.67
CA ALA A 21 34.21 -56.17 24.89
C ALA A 21 33.21 -57.04 24.10
N PRO A 22 31.96 -56.60 23.88
CA PRO A 22 30.96 -57.38 23.16
C PRO A 22 31.53 -57.81 21.80
N ARG A 23 31.43 -59.11 21.53
CA ARG A 23 31.81 -59.74 20.27
C ARG A 23 30.99 -59.13 19.13
N TRP A 24 31.56 -58.18 18.40
CA TRP A 24 31.11 -57.81 17.05
C TRP A 24 31.55 -58.88 16.05
N ALA A 25 30.89 -60.03 16.07
CA ALA A 25 31.09 -61.06 15.06
C ALA A 25 29.82 -61.89 14.88
N GLN A 26 28.84 -61.30 14.19
CA GLN A 26 27.89 -62.04 13.36
C GLN A 26 27.74 -61.26 12.06
N GLN A 27 28.52 -61.70 11.07
CA GLN A 27 28.68 -61.18 9.71
C GLN A 27 29.09 -59.70 9.66
N PRO A 28 30.25 -59.35 9.07
CA PRO A 28 30.36 -57.98 8.62
C PRO A 28 29.22 -57.81 7.60
N PRO A 29 28.35 -56.79 7.71
CA PRO A 29 27.85 -56.20 6.48
C PRO A 29 29.10 -55.90 5.63
N SER A 30 29.02 -55.96 4.32
CA SER A 30 30.15 -55.59 3.47
C SER A 30 30.52 -54.12 3.71
N ASN A 31 31.33 -53.85 4.74
CA ASN A 31 31.66 -52.53 5.25
C ASN A 31 32.89 -51.93 4.55
N ASP A 32 33.21 -52.39 3.34
CA ASP A 32 34.39 -51.95 2.59
C ASP A 32 33.95 -51.46 1.21
N ILE A 33 33.53 -50.19 1.15
CA ILE A 33 33.20 -49.48 -0.10
C ILE A 33 33.96 -48.16 -0.23
N SER A 34 35.15 -48.04 0.39
CA SER A 34 36.16 -47.19 -0.25
C SER A 34 36.65 -47.97 -1.46
N ASP A 35 35.91 -47.92 -2.56
CA ASP A 35 36.47 -48.35 -3.84
C ASP A 35 37.55 -47.34 -4.28
N ASN A 36 38.32 -47.71 -5.29
CA ASN A 36 39.43 -46.92 -5.81
C ASN A 36 39.01 -45.54 -6.39
N ALA A 37 37.75 -45.14 -6.29
CA ALA A 37 37.21 -43.90 -6.85
C ALA A 37 37.07 -42.73 -5.85
N ALA A 38 37.33 -42.96 -4.55
CA ALA A 38 37.17 -42.02 -3.41
C ALA A 38 35.75 -41.85 -2.85
N ASN A 39 34.92 -42.89 -2.97
CA ASN A 39 33.62 -43.00 -2.31
C ASN A 39 33.75 -43.42 -0.82
N THR A 40 32.76 -43.09 0.01
CA THR A 40 32.67 -43.47 1.43
C THR A 40 31.24 -43.93 1.76
N GLY A 41 31.06 -45.20 2.15
CA GLY A 41 29.74 -45.81 2.34
C GLY A 41 29.54 -46.51 3.69
N GLY A 42 28.32 -46.55 4.21
CA GLY A 42 27.95 -47.36 5.38
C GLY A 42 26.44 -47.60 5.56
N GLY A 43 26.02 -48.85 5.74
CA GLY A 43 24.60 -49.24 5.83
C GLY A 43 24.29 -50.40 4.89
N THR A 44 23.10 -50.98 5.01
CA THR A 44 22.65 -52.04 4.09
C THR A 44 22.41 -51.44 2.70
N ASP A 45 22.97 -52.08 1.68
CA ASP A 45 22.78 -51.73 0.26
C ASP A 45 23.15 -50.27 -0.12
N ALA A 46 23.93 -49.59 0.73
CA ALA A 46 24.49 -48.28 0.41
C ALA A 46 25.53 -48.45 -0.71
N LEU A 47 25.43 -47.65 -1.79
CA LEU A 47 26.31 -47.74 -2.96
C LEU A 47 26.34 -49.12 -3.66
N GLU A 48 25.37 -50.01 -3.43
CA GLU A 48 25.43 -51.43 -3.86
C GLU A 48 25.52 -51.62 -5.39
N ASN A 49 24.82 -50.77 -6.17
CA ASN A 49 24.90 -50.78 -7.63
C ASN A 49 25.63 -49.54 -8.16
N ASP A 50 26.54 -48.96 -7.36
CA ASP A 50 27.34 -47.84 -7.83
C ASP A 50 28.36 -48.32 -8.87
N THR A 51 28.04 -48.09 -10.15
CA THR A 51 28.93 -48.39 -11.28
C THR A 51 29.75 -47.16 -11.71
N SER A 52 29.67 -46.05 -10.98
CA SER A 52 30.53 -44.90 -11.22
C SER A 52 31.96 -45.34 -10.88
N ASN A 53 32.70 -45.73 -11.92
CA ASN A 53 34.06 -46.25 -11.81
C ASN A 53 35.02 -45.44 -12.71
N SER A 54 34.95 -44.11 -12.62
CA SER A 54 35.90 -43.21 -13.27
C SER A 54 36.62 -42.37 -12.21
N CYS A 55 37.93 -42.17 -12.36
CA CYS A 55 38.75 -41.43 -11.41
C CYS A 55 38.12 -40.06 -11.02
N CYS A 56 38.18 -39.71 -9.73
CA CYS A 56 37.69 -38.47 -9.10
C CYS A 56 36.20 -38.45 -8.65
N GLN A 57 35.65 -39.56 -8.15
CA GLN A 57 34.24 -39.67 -7.75
C GLN A 57 34.10 -39.74 -6.23
N SER A 58 33.70 -38.63 -5.61
CA SER A 58 33.60 -38.53 -4.14
C SER A 58 32.15 -38.51 -3.67
N ASN A 59 31.51 -39.67 -3.61
CA ASN A 59 30.20 -39.82 -2.97
C ASN A 59 30.35 -40.25 -1.51
N THR A 60 29.54 -39.69 -0.61
CA THR A 60 29.42 -40.10 0.80
C THR A 60 28.02 -40.61 1.05
N ALA A 61 27.83 -41.87 1.44
CA ALA A 61 26.51 -42.49 1.61
C ALA A 61 26.39 -43.24 2.95
N TYR A 62 25.44 -42.86 3.80
CA TYR A 62 25.17 -43.55 5.06
C TYR A 62 23.68 -43.79 5.26
N GLY A 63 23.26 -45.05 5.35
CA GLY A 63 21.86 -45.45 5.51
C GLY A 63 21.46 -46.58 4.58
N ASP A 64 20.38 -47.27 4.94
CA ASP A 64 19.80 -48.33 4.11
C ASP A 64 19.41 -47.79 2.73
N LEU A 65 19.89 -48.40 1.64
CA LEU A 65 19.61 -48.03 0.24
C LEU A 65 20.09 -46.61 -0.17
N ALA A 66 20.98 -45.98 0.61
CA ALA A 66 21.52 -44.66 0.27
C ALA A 66 22.38 -44.73 -1.01
N LEU A 67 22.06 -43.91 -2.02
CA LEU A 67 22.73 -43.91 -3.34
C LEU A 67 22.80 -45.29 -4.03
N GLN A 68 21.87 -46.21 -3.73
CA GLN A 68 21.92 -47.60 -4.23
C GLN A 68 22.06 -47.71 -5.76
N MET A 69 21.36 -46.88 -6.53
CA MET A 69 21.26 -46.99 -7.99
C MET A 69 22.07 -45.92 -8.75
N ASN A 70 23.07 -45.31 -8.11
CA ASN A 70 23.87 -44.26 -8.73
C ASN A 70 24.88 -44.83 -9.74
N THR A 71 24.71 -44.59 -11.04
CA THR A 71 25.60 -45.14 -12.08
C THR A 71 26.59 -44.12 -12.65
N THR A 72 26.28 -42.82 -12.56
CA THR A 72 27.09 -41.74 -13.17
C THR A 72 27.32 -40.53 -12.27
N GLY A 73 26.59 -40.40 -11.16
CA GLY A 73 26.62 -39.24 -10.27
C GLY A 73 27.85 -39.21 -9.37
N THR A 74 28.34 -38.01 -9.10
CA THR A 74 29.58 -37.77 -8.36
C THR A 74 29.38 -36.63 -7.37
N SER A 75 30.22 -36.55 -6.33
CA SER A 75 30.18 -35.45 -5.34
C SER A 75 28.88 -35.37 -4.53
N ASN A 76 28.17 -36.50 -4.36
CA ASN A 76 26.92 -36.53 -3.60
C ASN A 76 27.15 -36.87 -2.12
N THR A 77 26.40 -36.25 -1.22
CA THR A 77 26.33 -36.61 0.21
C THR A 77 24.92 -37.12 0.52
N ALA A 78 24.76 -38.38 0.90
CA ALA A 78 23.50 -39.01 1.27
C ALA A 78 23.58 -39.56 2.71
N PHE A 79 22.72 -39.08 3.60
CA PHE A 79 22.62 -39.56 4.97
C PHE A 79 21.15 -39.80 5.33
N GLY A 80 20.74 -41.06 5.44
CA GLY A 80 19.36 -41.46 5.72
C GLY A 80 18.90 -42.62 4.86
N VAL A 81 17.83 -43.28 5.31
CA VAL A 81 17.23 -44.41 4.59
C VAL A 81 16.70 -43.91 3.25
N SER A 82 17.14 -44.56 2.17
CA SER A 82 16.80 -44.25 0.77
C SER A 82 17.12 -42.82 0.31
N ALA A 83 18.02 -42.12 1.00
CA ALA A 83 18.49 -40.81 0.55
C ALA A 83 19.20 -40.94 -0.82
N LEU A 84 18.78 -40.14 -1.82
CA LEU A 84 19.31 -40.18 -3.20
C LEU A 84 19.27 -41.57 -3.87
N ARG A 85 18.37 -42.49 -3.46
CA ARG A 85 18.39 -43.90 -3.88
C ARG A 85 18.47 -44.09 -5.41
N PHE A 86 17.73 -43.29 -6.18
CA PHE A 86 17.61 -43.41 -7.63
C PHE A 86 18.45 -42.39 -8.42
N SER A 87 19.41 -41.71 -7.76
CA SER A 87 20.08 -40.56 -8.35
C SER A 87 21.31 -40.88 -9.17
N ASN A 88 21.35 -40.35 -10.40
CA ASN A 88 22.50 -40.33 -11.30
C ASN A 88 23.10 -38.92 -11.45
N ALA A 89 22.62 -37.96 -10.66
CA ALA A 89 23.02 -36.55 -10.70
C ALA A 89 24.26 -36.26 -9.86
N THR A 90 24.88 -35.09 -10.05
CA THR A 90 26.09 -34.68 -9.30
C THR A 90 25.79 -33.58 -8.28
N ASP A 91 26.67 -33.46 -7.28
CA ASP A 91 26.73 -32.33 -6.35
C ASP A 91 25.47 -32.15 -5.48
N ASN A 92 24.80 -33.24 -5.10
CA ASN A 92 23.64 -33.18 -4.23
C ASN A 92 23.97 -33.48 -2.76
N THR A 93 23.33 -32.77 -1.83
CA THR A 93 23.34 -33.09 -0.40
C THR A 93 21.94 -33.52 0.03
N ALA A 94 21.79 -34.72 0.55
CA ALA A 94 20.54 -35.29 1.06
C ALA A 94 20.75 -35.82 2.48
N VAL A 95 20.09 -35.22 3.47
CA VAL A 95 20.18 -35.61 4.88
C VAL A 95 18.76 -35.78 5.44
N GLY A 96 18.32 -37.01 5.59
CA GLY A 96 16.97 -37.36 6.01
C GLY A 96 16.49 -38.64 5.33
N VAL A 97 15.45 -39.26 5.90
CA VAL A 97 14.78 -40.39 5.25
C VAL A 97 14.08 -39.90 3.98
N ALA A 98 14.32 -40.60 2.87
CA ALA A 98 13.78 -40.29 1.54
C ALA A 98 14.07 -38.86 1.02
N ALA A 99 15.09 -38.18 1.56
CA ALA A 99 15.56 -36.92 1.00
C ALA A 99 16.09 -37.15 -0.43
N LEU A 100 15.57 -36.38 -1.41
CA LEU A 100 15.89 -36.52 -2.84
C LEU A 100 15.70 -37.94 -3.42
N LEU A 101 14.74 -38.71 -2.92
CA LEU A 101 14.53 -40.11 -3.31
C LEU A 101 14.41 -40.32 -4.83
N GLN A 102 13.52 -39.55 -5.49
CA GLN A 102 13.19 -39.71 -6.90
C GLN A 102 14.09 -38.89 -7.85
N ASN A 103 15.13 -38.22 -7.34
CA ASN A 103 15.98 -37.35 -8.14
C ASN A 103 16.82 -38.15 -9.13
N THR A 104 16.46 -38.15 -10.41
CA THR A 104 17.17 -38.93 -11.43
C THR A 104 18.36 -38.18 -12.02
N SER A 105 18.23 -36.90 -12.36
CA SER A 105 19.27 -36.13 -13.08
C SER A 105 19.46 -34.68 -12.63
N GLY A 106 18.70 -34.20 -11.63
CA GLY A 106 18.83 -32.84 -11.09
C GLY A 106 20.08 -32.70 -10.21
N GLY A 107 21.06 -31.90 -10.64
CA GLY A 107 22.29 -31.65 -9.88
C GLY A 107 22.22 -30.44 -8.95
N SER A 108 23.19 -30.33 -8.04
CA SER A 108 23.36 -29.15 -7.16
C SER A 108 22.17 -28.85 -6.23
N ASN A 109 21.48 -29.87 -5.73
CA ASN A 109 20.39 -29.71 -4.75
C ASN A 109 20.87 -29.94 -3.31
N THR A 110 20.28 -29.21 -2.36
CA THR A 110 20.44 -29.45 -0.92
C THR A 110 19.08 -29.82 -0.32
N ALA A 111 18.95 -30.99 0.29
CA ALA A 111 17.75 -31.49 0.95
C ALA A 111 18.08 -31.96 2.37
N ILE A 112 17.54 -31.29 3.38
CA ILE A 112 17.76 -31.61 4.79
C ILE A 112 16.40 -31.73 5.49
N GLY A 113 15.96 -32.96 5.75
CA GLY A 113 14.67 -33.26 6.35
C GLY A 113 14.06 -34.57 5.84
N PHE A 114 13.08 -35.09 6.57
CA PHE A 114 12.23 -36.19 6.12
C PHE A 114 11.45 -35.76 4.87
N ASP A 115 11.52 -36.54 3.78
CA ASP A 115 10.85 -36.29 2.49
C ASP A 115 11.18 -34.93 1.83
N ALA A 116 12.31 -34.29 2.20
CA ALA A 116 12.75 -33.06 1.55
C ALA A 116 13.13 -33.35 0.08
N LEU A 117 12.51 -32.63 -0.87
CA LEU A 117 12.69 -32.84 -2.32
C LEU A 117 12.41 -34.27 -2.83
N ASP A 118 11.55 -35.05 -2.15
CA ASP A 118 11.28 -36.46 -2.47
C ASP A 118 10.95 -36.71 -3.95
N SER A 119 10.03 -35.94 -4.55
CA SER A 119 9.58 -36.11 -5.93
C SER A 119 10.34 -35.28 -6.98
N ASN A 120 11.49 -34.70 -6.62
CA ASN A 120 12.36 -34.03 -7.59
C ASN A 120 12.85 -35.05 -8.62
N THR A 121 12.65 -34.79 -9.92
CA THR A 121 13.05 -35.76 -10.97
C THR A 121 14.27 -35.28 -11.73
N THR A 122 14.21 -34.07 -12.30
CA THR A 122 15.28 -33.51 -13.14
C THR A 122 15.69 -32.10 -12.72
N ALA A 123 15.10 -31.53 -11.66
CA ALA A 123 15.32 -30.13 -11.31
C ALA A 123 16.61 -29.95 -10.49
N GLY A 124 17.42 -28.97 -10.86
CA GLY A 124 18.65 -28.62 -10.15
C GLY A 124 18.54 -27.32 -9.35
N PHE A 125 19.58 -27.05 -8.57
CA PHE A 125 19.77 -25.79 -7.84
C PHE A 125 18.70 -25.46 -6.78
N ASN A 126 18.07 -26.48 -6.20
CA ASN A 126 17.08 -26.28 -5.14
C ASN A 126 17.68 -26.47 -3.73
N THR A 127 17.26 -25.65 -2.78
CA THR A 127 17.57 -25.79 -1.35
C THR A 127 16.30 -26.06 -0.57
N ALA A 128 16.19 -27.20 0.09
CA ALA A 128 15.07 -27.63 0.92
C ALA A 128 15.56 -28.00 2.32
N VAL A 129 15.17 -27.23 3.34
CA VAL A 129 15.57 -27.45 4.73
C VAL A 129 14.32 -27.47 5.61
N GLY A 130 13.89 -28.67 6.01
CA GLY A 130 12.66 -28.90 6.75
C GLY A 130 11.96 -30.18 6.28
N ALA A 131 11.14 -30.78 7.14
CA ALA A 131 10.37 -31.95 6.73
C ALA A 131 9.36 -31.56 5.63
N ALA A 132 9.35 -32.34 4.55
CA ALA A 132 8.54 -32.17 3.35
C ALA A 132 8.66 -30.77 2.69
N ALA A 133 9.76 -30.06 2.92
CA ALA A 133 10.12 -28.88 2.15
C ALA A 133 10.35 -29.30 0.68
N LEU A 134 9.70 -28.61 -0.28
CA LEU A 134 9.78 -28.90 -1.72
C LEU A 134 9.41 -30.36 -2.12
N ALA A 135 8.66 -31.09 -1.31
CA ALA A 135 8.48 -32.55 -1.50
C ALA A 135 7.89 -32.95 -2.88
N SER A 136 7.03 -32.12 -3.49
CA SER A 136 6.40 -32.41 -4.79
C SER A 136 6.99 -31.63 -5.99
N ASN A 137 8.17 -31.01 -5.83
CA ASN A 137 8.87 -30.31 -6.91
C ASN A 137 9.26 -31.27 -8.02
N SER A 138 8.72 -31.16 -9.24
CA SER A 138 9.03 -32.10 -10.32
C SER A 138 10.12 -31.58 -11.26
N THR A 139 9.98 -30.34 -11.76
CA THR A 139 10.92 -29.70 -12.71
C THR A 139 11.30 -28.26 -12.33
N GLY A 140 10.80 -27.72 -11.22
CA GLY A 140 11.11 -26.35 -10.78
C GLY A 140 12.56 -26.19 -10.31
N VAL A 141 13.28 -25.21 -10.87
CA VAL A 141 14.70 -24.94 -10.55
C VAL A 141 14.85 -23.69 -9.69
N ASP A 142 16.00 -23.54 -9.04
CA ASP A 142 16.39 -22.33 -8.30
C ASP A 142 15.41 -21.94 -7.17
N ASN A 143 14.80 -22.92 -6.50
CA ASN A 143 13.91 -22.66 -5.37
C ASN A 143 14.63 -22.85 -4.03
N THR A 144 14.36 -21.96 -3.08
CA THR A 144 14.81 -22.07 -1.69
C THR A 144 13.59 -22.23 -0.78
N ALA A 145 13.52 -23.32 -0.02
CA ALA A 145 12.46 -23.62 0.92
C ALA A 145 13.05 -24.00 2.28
N THR A 146 12.80 -23.18 3.30
CA THR A 146 13.21 -23.43 4.68
C THR A 146 11.97 -23.43 5.58
N GLY A 147 11.73 -24.53 6.30
CA GLY A 147 10.57 -24.70 7.17
C GLY A 147 9.77 -25.98 6.87
N TYR A 148 8.93 -26.37 7.82
CA TYR A 148 8.02 -27.50 7.65
C TYR A 148 7.01 -27.21 6.52
N ASN A 149 6.92 -28.09 5.53
CA ASN A 149 6.06 -27.95 4.36
C ASN A 149 6.23 -26.63 3.57
N ALA A 150 7.41 -26.01 3.61
CA ALA A 150 7.69 -24.86 2.77
C ALA A 150 7.74 -25.29 1.28
N LEU A 151 7.01 -24.59 0.41
CA LEU A 151 6.95 -24.85 -1.03
C LEU A 151 6.53 -26.27 -1.47
N THR A 152 5.83 -27.04 -0.62
CA THR A 152 5.60 -28.48 -0.84
C THR A 152 4.97 -28.83 -2.18
N ALA A 153 3.99 -28.06 -2.66
CA ALA A 153 3.23 -28.37 -3.89
C ALA A 153 3.79 -27.74 -5.18
N ASN A 154 4.98 -27.14 -5.15
CA ASN A 154 5.61 -26.56 -6.34
C ASN A 154 5.76 -27.66 -7.40
N THR A 155 5.25 -27.49 -8.62
CA THR A 155 5.43 -28.50 -9.68
C THR A 155 6.48 -28.02 -10.68
N THR A 156 6.24 -26.85 -11.28
CA THR A 156 7.11 -26.27 -12.32
C THR A 156 7.61 -24.86 -12.01
N GLY A 157 7.19 -24.26 -10.89
CA GLY A 157 7.63 -22.91 -10.49
C GLY A 157 9.14 -22.85 -10.23
N PHE A 158 9.76 -21.72 -10.59
CA PHE A 158 11.19 -21.49 -10.42
C PHE A 158 11.47 -20.14 -9.75
N ASN A 159 12.68 -19.96 -9.20
CA ASN A 159 13.11 -18.74 -8.51
C ASN A 159 12.23 -18.36 -7.30
N ASN A 160 11.62 -19.31 -6.59
CA ASN A 160 10.83 -19.00 -5.40
C ASN A 160 11.66 -19.15 -4.12
N THR A 161 11.50 -18.21 -3.18
CA THR A 161 12.06 -18.29 -1.83
C THR A 161 10.92 -18.38 -0.82
N ALA A 162 10.89 -19.46 -0.03
CA ALA A 162 9.96 -19.67 1.07
C ALA A 162 10.72 -19.93 2.36
N ASP A 163 10.54 -19.08 3.36
CA ASP A 163 11.12 -19.23 4.69
C ASP A 163 10.01 -19.14 5.75
N GLY A 164 9.59 -20.27 6.29
CA GLY A 164 8.56 -20.34 7.31
C GLY A 164 7.71 -21.61 7.23
N TRP A 165 6.93 -21.85 8.30
CA TRP A 165 5.98 -22.95 8.34
C TRP A 165 4.89 -22.76 7.27
N GLU A 166 4.82 -23.69 6.31
CA GLU A 166 3.86 -23.69 5.20
C GLU A 166 3.86 -22.39 4.37
N ALA A 167 5.01 -21.73 4.26
CA ALA A 167 5.21 -20.62 3.33
C ALA A 167 5.15 -21.15 1.88
N LEU A 168 4.37 -20.47 1.01
CA LEU A 168 4.14 -20.86 -0.39
C LEU A 168 3.68 -22.32 -0.60
N LEU A 169 2.98 -22.89 0.39
CA LEU A 169 2.58 -24.31 0.42
C LEU A 169 1.94 -24.81 -0.90
N ALA A 170 1.02 -24.03 -1.47
CA ALA A 170 0.22 -24.42 -2.63
C ALA A 170 0.70 -23.84 -3.97
N ASN A 171 1.90 -23.27 -4.04
CA ASN A 171 2.45 -22.74 -5.29
C ASN A 171 2.56 -23.88 -6.30
N THR A 172 1.96 -23.77 -7.50
CA THR A 172 2.08 -24.82 -8.52
C THR A 172 3.00 -24.36 -9.65
N THR A 173 2.66 -23.24 -10.28
CA THR A 173 3.40 -22.68 -11.43
C THR A 173 3.93 -21.27 -11.19
N GLY A 174 3.61 -20.63 -10.06
CA GLY A 174 4.07 -19.28 -9.75
C GLY A 174 5.60 -19.18 -9.69
N ILE A 175 6.14 -18.07 -10.18
CA ILE A 175 7.60 -17.83 -10.30
C ILE A 175 8.01 -16.56 -9.57
N GLU A 176 9.28 -16.51 -9.17
CA GLU A 176 9.91 -15.30 -8.61
C GLU A 176 9.21 -14.73 -7.37
N ASN A 177 8.60 -15.59 -6.54
CA ASN A 177 7.96 -15.17 -5.30
C ASN A 177 8.90 -15.28 -4.10
N THR A 178 8.87 -14.31 -3.21
CA THR A 178 9.57 -14.34 -1.91
C THR A 178 8.54 -14.32 -0.78
N ALA A 179 8.49 -15.37 0.02
CA ALA A 179 7.57 -15.52 1.15
C ALA A 179 8.34 -15.85 2.44
N THR A 180 8.40 -14.89 3.36
CA THR A 180 9.04 -15.04 4.67
C THR A 180 7.97 -14.93 5.75
N GLY A 181 7.83 -15.93 6.61
CA GLY A 181 6.87 -16.00 7.71
C GLY A 181 5.90 -17.18 7.62
N GLU A 182 5.32 -17.52 8.77
CA GLU A 182 4.29 -18.56 8.90
C GLU A 182 3.10 -18.24 7.98
N PHE A 183 2.78 -19.17 7.08
CA PHE A 183 1.68 -19.07 6.10
C PHE A 183 1.79 -17.89 5.11
N ALA A 184 2.96 -17.28 4.94
CA ALA A 184 3.17 -16.28 3.90
C ALA A 184 2.89 -16.91 2.52
N MET A 185 1.99 -16.30 1.75
CA MET A 185 1.54 -16.78 0.43
C MET A 185 1.07 -18.25 0.38
N ARG A 186 0.55 -18.79 1.48
CA ARG A 186 0.21 -20.22 1.60
C ARG A 186 -0.63 -20.77 0.44
N ALA A 187 -1.59 -20.00 -0.05
CA ALA A 187 -2.53 -20.40 -1.09
C ALA A 187 -2.28 -19.75 -2.46
N ASN A 188 -1.11 -19.14 -2.69
CA ASN A 188 -0.72 -18.70 -4.03
C ASN A 188 -0.56 -19.93 -4.94
N THR A 189 -1.20 -19.95 -6.09
CA THR A 189 -1.09 -21.05 -7.06
C THR A 189 -0.32 -20.63 -8.32
N VAL A 190 -0.64 -19.43 -8.84
CA VAL A 190 -0.14 -18.93 -10.13
C VAL A 190 0.49 -17.54 -10.06
N GLY A 191 0.33 -16.79 -8.97
CA GLY A 191 0.85 -15.42 -8.87
C GLY A 191 2.37 -15.39 -8.96
N GLU A 192 2.89 -14.33 -9.58
CA GLU A 192 4.31 -14.17 -9.90
C GLU A 192 4.85 -12.86 -9.30
N GLN A 193 6.15 -12.83 -9.02
CA GLN A 193 6.87 -11.62 -8.61
C GLN A 193 6.24 -10.93 -7.38
N ASN A 194 5.76 -11.72 -6.43
CA ASN A 194 5.22 -11.22 -5.17
C ASN A 194 6.28 -11.29 -4.06
N THR A 195 6.25 -10.31 -3.15
CA THR A 195 7.06 -10.29 -1.92
C THR A 195 6.12 -10.24 -0.72
N ALA A 196 6.16 -11.26 0.12
CA ALA A 196 5.38 -11.37 1.34
C ALA A 196 6.32 -11.57 2.53
N ASP A 197 6.38 -10.58 3.43
CA ASP A 197 7.19 -10.64 4.64
C ASP A 197 6.29 -10.46 5.87
N GLY A 198 6.03 -11.55 6.58
CA GLY A 198 5.24 -11.58 7.80
C GLY A 198 4.19 -12.69 7.81
N LYS A 199 3.68 -12.99 9.00
CA LYS A 199 2.71 -14.06 9.21
C LYS A 199 1.43 -13.81 8.40
N ALA A 200 1.09 -14.78 7.56
CA ALA A 200 -0.06 -14.77 6.66
C ALA A 200 -0.12 -13.54 5.73
N ALA A 201 1.02 -12.92 5.41
CA ALA A 201 1.10 -11.92 4.35
C ALA A 201 0.77 -12.57 3.00
N LEU A 202 -0.11 -11.93 2.22
CA LEU A 202 -0.58 -12.41 0.92
C LEU A 202 -1.18 -13.85 0.96
N PHE A 203 -1.73 -14.28 2.10
CA PHE A 203 -2.15 -15.67 2.36
C PHE A 203 -2.88 -16.35 1.20
N GLY A 204 -3.90 -15.69 0.64
CA GLY A 204 -4.72 -16.16 -0.48
C GLY A 204 -4.50 -15.38 -1.77
N SER A 205 -3.32 -14.75 -1.95
CA SER A 205 -3.08 -13.94 -3.13
C SER A 205 -2.87 -14.80 -4.37
N THR A 206 -3.61 -14.51 -5.45
CA THR A 206 -3.36 -15.09 -6.79
C THR A 206 -2.94 -14.04 -7.82
N GLY A 207 -2.88 -12.76 -7.41
CA GLY A 207 -2.37 -11.69 -8.25
C GLY A 207 -0.84 -11.66 -8.28
N SER A 208 -0.29 -10.89 -9.21
CA SER A 208 1.14 -10.70 -9.43
C SER A 208 1.60 -9.30 -9.03
N PHE A 209 2.91 -9.14 -8.82
CA PHE A 209 3.57 -7.86 -8.51
C PHE A 209 3.11 -7.23 -7.19
N ASN A 210 2.70 -8.02 -6.21
CA ASN A 210 2.25 -7.51 -4.92
C ASN A 210 3.38 -7.55 -3.88
N THR A 211 3.53 -6.48 -3.10
CA THR A 211 4.46 -6.39 -1.98
C THR A 211 3.68 -6.19 -0.70
N GLY A 212 3.83 -7.10 0.27
CA GLY A 212 3.17 -7.04 1.56
C GLY A 212 4.14 -7.29 2.71
N THR A 213 4.24 -6.34 3.65
CA THR A 213 5.03 -6.50 4.87
C THR A 213 4.16 -6.33 6.12
N GLY A 214 4.07 -7.36 6.96
CA GLY A 214 3.36 -7.35 8.23
C GLY A 214 2.39 -8.51 8.42
N TYR A 215 1.47 -8.39 9.37
CA TYR A 215 0.54 -9.46 9.71
C TYR A 215 -0.73 -9.35 8.88
N LYS A 216 -1.08 -10.43 8.17
CA LYS A 216 -2.29 -10.54 7.34
C LYS A 216 -2.49 -9.37 6.36
N VAL A 217 -1.40 -8.84 5.80
CA VAL A 217 -1.48 -7.85 4.72
C VAL A 217 -1.95 -8.53 3.44
N LEU A 218 -2.80 -7.87 2.65
CA LEU A 218 -3.30 -8.38 1.35
C LEU A 218 -3.86 -9.82 1.43
N PHE A 219 -4.55 -10.16 2.51
CA PHE A 219 -4.88 -11.54 2.88
C PHE A 219 -5.65 -12.33 1.80
N SER A 220 -6.54 -11.67 1.04
CA SER A 220 -7.39 -12.31 0.01
C SER A 220 -7.25 -11.65 -1.38
N ASN A 221 -6.07 -11.12 -1.69
CA ASN A 221 -5.85 -10.27 -2.86
C ASN A 221 -5.67 -11.03 -4.20
N THR A 222 -6.62 -10.92 -5.11
CA THR A 222 -6.49 -11.34 -6.52
C THR A 222 -6.05 -10.22 -7.46
N GLY A 223 -5.96 -8.97 -6.97
CA GLY A 223 -5.47 -7.82 -7.73
C GLY A 223 -3.95 -7.77 -7.88
N ASN A 224 -3.47 -6.92 -8.78
CA ASN A 224 -2.06 -6.82 -9.12
C ASN A 224 -1.46 -5.48 -8.66
N ASN A 225 -0.13 -5.44 -8.53
CA ASN A 225 0.63 -4.20 -8.27
C ASN A 225 0.25 -3.49 -6.96
N ASN A 226 -0.17 -4.22 -5.93
CA ASN A 226 -0.49 -3.63 -4.63
C ASN A 226 0.74 -3.61 -3.72
N THR A 227 0.93 -2.51 -2.99
CA THR A 227 1.96 -2.37 -1.95
C THR A 227 1.28 -2.10 -0.62
N ALA A 228 1.49 -2.98 0.37
CA ALA A 228 0.89 -2.86 1.69
C ALA A 228 1.93 -3.07 2.79
N ALA A 229 1.93 -2.24 3.83
CA ALA A 229 2.67 -2.55 5.05
C ALA A 229 1.93 -2.16 6.32
N GLY A 230 1.89 -3.08 7.29
CA GLY A 230 1.22 -2.89 8.57
C GLY A 230 0.45 -4.13 9.04
N TRP A 231 -0.42 -3.95 10.02
CA TRP A 231 -1.33 -5.02 10.49
C TRP A 231 -2.65 -4.90 9.73
N GLU A 232 -3.06 -5.97 9.04
CA GLU A 232 -4.29 -6.04 8.24
C GLU A 232 -4.44 -4.91 7.20
N SER A 233 -3.32 -4.41 6.68
CA SER A 233 -3.32 -3.45 5.58
C SER A 233 -3.83 -4.11 4.28
N LEU A 234 -4.81 -3.50 3.61
CA LEU A 234 -5.54 -4.06 2.46
C LEU A 234 -6.11 -5.48 2.70
N PHE A 235 -6.49 -5.81 3.95
CA PHE A 235 -6.95 -7.15 4.31
C PHE A 235 -8.14 -7.63 3.46
N ASN A 236 -9.13 -6.78 3.22
CA ASN A 236 -10.33 -7.12 2.43
C ASN A 236 -10.20 -6.83 0.93
N ASN A 237 -9.03 -6.40 0.45
CA ASN A 237 -8.85 -6.14 -0.97
C ASN A 237 -8.93 -7.47 -1.73
N THR A 238 -9.94 -7.62 -2.58
CA THR A 238 -10.15 -8.78 -3.43
C THR A 238 -9.57 -8.50 -4.80
N SER A 239 -10.18 -7.67 -5.64
CA SER A 239 -9.72 -7.45 -7.03
C SER A 239 -9.03 -6.11 -7.28
N GLY A 240 -8.95 -5.24 -6.27
CA GLY A 240 -8.34 -3.92 -6.40
C GLY A 240 -6.86 -3.98 -6.76
N SER A 241 -6.42 -3.17 -7.72
CA SER A 241 -5.04 -3.15 -8.21
C SER A 241 -4.41 -1.77 -8.02
N LYS A 242 -3.07 -1.73 -8.00
CA LYS A 242 -2.28 -0.48 -7.89
C LYS A 242 -2.59 0.33 -6.63
N ASN A 243 -2.95 -0.34 -5.54
CA ASN A 243 -3.20 0.29 -4.26
C ASN A 243 -1.92 0.36 -3.42
N ILE A 244 -1.74 1.47 -2.72
CA ILE A 244 -0.66 1.68 -1.75
C ILE A 244 -1.29 1.87 -0.39
N ALA A 245 -0.92 1.06 0.60
CA ALA A 245 -1.47 1.14 1.94
C ALA A 245 -0.39 1.01 3.03
N PHE A 246 -0.35 1.97 3.95
CA PHE A 246 0.65 2.02 5.01
C PHE A 246 0.03 2.31 6.37
N GLY A 247 0.22 1.39 7.31
CA GLY A 247 -0.19 1.52 8.71
C GLY A 247 -1.16 0.43 9.19
N PHE A 248 -1.55 0.52 10.46
CA PHE A 248 -2.56 -0.34 11.06
C PHE A 248 -3.90 -0.18 10.33
N GLN A 249 -4.41 -1.28 9.77
CA GLN A 249 -5.67 -1.35 9.02
C GLN A 249 -5.77 -0.33 7.87
N ALA A 250 -4.65 0.06 7.27
CA ALA A 250 -4.66 0.96 6.12
C ALA A 250 -5.36 0.30 4.93
N GLY A 251 -6.35 0.97 4.33
CA GLY A 251 -7.16 0.41 3.24
C GLY A 251 -7.97 -0.84 3.62
N PHE A 252 -8.20 -1.11 4.90
CA PHE A 252 -8.94 -2.29 5.36
C PHE A 252 -10.33 -2.44 4.73
N SER A 253 -11.02 -1.33 4.46
CA SER A 253 -12.35 -1.30 3.86
C SER A 253 -12.34 -1.42 2.33
N LEU A 254 -11.17 -1.33 1.68
CA LEU A 254 -11.07 -1.45 0.23
C LEU A 254 -11.35 -2.90 -0.19
N THR A 255 -12.23 -3.09 -1.17
CA THR A 255 -12.58 -4.41 -1.69
C THR A 255 -12.14 -4.56 -3.15
N THR A 256 -12.70 -3.75 -4.06
CA THR A 256 -12.43 -3.85 -5.51
C THR A 256 -11.77 -2.61 -6.09
N GLY A 257 -11.65 -1.56 -5.30
CA GLY A 257 -11.12 -0.25 -5.71
C GLY A 257 -9.68 -0.31 -6.15
N SER A 258 -9.32 0.48 -7.17
CA SER A 258 -7.95 0.54 -7.72
C SER A 258 -7.37 1.94 -7.64
N ASN A 259 -6.03 2.03 -7.74
CA ASN A 259 -5.28 3.29 -7.75
C ASN A 259 -5.46 4.14 -6.47
N ASN A 260 -5.66 3.51 -5.31
CA ASN A 260 -5.83 4.22 -4.05
C ASN A 260 -4.51 4.35 -3.28
N ILE A 261 -4.36 5.45 -2.52
CA ILE A 261 -3.27 5.64 -1.56
C ILE A 261 -3.87 5.86 -0.17
N GLU A 262 -3.64 4.92 0.73
CA GLU A 262 -4.20 4.86 2.08
C GLU A 262 -3.08 4.90 3.13
N ILE A 263 -2.91 6.04 3.81
CA ILE A 263 -1.86 6.18 4.83
C ILE A 263 -2.52 6.42 6.19
N GLY A 264 -2.54 5.39 7.04
CA GLY A 264 -3.20 5.45 8.35
C GLY A 264 -4.71 5.74 8.26
N ASN A 265 -5.34 5.35 7.16
CA ASN A 265 -6.78 5.47 6.91
C ASN A 265 -7.31 4.11 6.43
N SER A 266 -8.47 3.69 6.93
CA SER A 266 -9.07 2.40 6.56
C SER A 266 -9.66 2.36 5.15
N GLY A 267 -9.71 3.48 4.43
CA GLY A 267 -10.37 3.59 3.13
C GLY A 267 -11.89 3.46 3.22
N THR A 268 -12.54 3.59 2.06
CA THR A 268 -13.96 3.35 1.84
C THR A 268 -14.13 2.30 0.76
N SER A 269 -15.10 1.39 0.87
CA SER A 269 -15.25 0.26 -0.06
C SER A 269 -15.42 0.64 -1.54
N GLY A 270 -15.94 1.85 -1.83
CA GLY A 270 -16.12 2.36 -3.17
C GLY A 270 -14.99 3.27 -3.69
N ASP A 271 -13.93 3.47 -2.90
CA ASP A 271 -12.84 4.35 -3.32
C ASP A 271 -12.11 3.75 -4.53
N SER A 272 -11.88 4.58 -5.54
CA SER A 272 -10.94 4.34 -6.63
C SER A 272 -10.30 5.68 -6.98
N ASP A 273 -9.05 5.65 -7.43
CA ASP A 273 -8.30 6.86 -7.79
C ASP A 273 -8.24 7.90 -6.64
N THR A 274 -8.25 7.42 -5.39
CA THR A 274 -8.45 8.24 -4.19
C THR A 274 -7.22 8.22 -3.29
N ILE A 275 -6.87 9.38 -2.73
CA ILE A 275 -5.84 9.51 -1.71
C ILE A 275 -6.50 9.84 -0.37
N ARG A 276 -6.18 9.07 0.68
CA ARG A 276 -6.56 9.35 2.06
C ARG A 276 -5.37 9.24 2.99
N ILE A 277 -5.20 10.26 3.82
CA ILE A 277 -4.11 10.35 4.79
C ILE A 277 -4.68 10.72 6.15
N GLY A 278 -4.50 9.83 7.12
CA GLY A 278 -5.04 9.94 8.46
C GLY A 278 -6.55 9.66 8.54
N THR A 279 -7.08 9.57 9.75
CA THR A 279 -8.49 9.30 10.05
C THR A 279 -9.20 10.60 10.45
N PRO A 280 -10.37 10.93 9.84
CA PRO A 280 -11.17 12.08 10.24
C PRO A 280 -11.47 12.09 11.75
N GLY A 281 -11.30 13.24 12.40
CA GLY A 281 -11.49 13.41 13.84
C GLY A 281 -10.29 13.05 14.71
N THR A 282 -9.35 12.22 14.22
CA THR A 282 -8.12 11.88 14.96
C THR A 282 -7.00 12.87 14.65
N GLN A 283 -6.67 13.06 13.38
CA GLN A 283 -5.70 14.06 12.96
C GLN A 283 -6.37 15.43 12.84
N THR A 284 -5.92 16.40 13.65
CA THR A 284 -6.49 17.77 13.70
C THR A 284 -5.61 18.82 13.04
N ARG A 285 -4.42 18.43 12.54
CA ARG A 285 -3.43 19.33 11.91
C ARG A 285 -2.69 18.59 10.80
N THR A 286 -2.51 19.26 9.65
CA THR A 286 -1.76 18.74 8.50
C THR A 286 -0.62 19.70 8.16
N PHE A 287 0.61 19.18 8.12
CA PHE A 287 1.80 19.95 7.74
C PHE A 287 2.42 19.32 6.48
N ILE A 288 2.48 20.07 5.39
CA ILE A 288 3.11 19.65 4.12
C ILE A 288 4.23 20.63 3.80
N ALA A 289 5.47 20.17 3.90
CA ALA A 289 6.64 20.98 3.59
C ALA A 289 6.72 21.28 2.07
N GLY A 290 7.36 22.39 1.70
CA GLY A 290 7.59 22.77 0.30
C GLY A 290 6.41 23.44 -0.42
N VAL A 291 5.25 23.57 0.24
CA VAL A 291 4.08 24.28 -0.31
C VAL A 291 4.21 25.80 -0.17
N THR A 292 4.84 26.28 0.90
CA THR A 292 4.97 27.73 1.18
C THR A 292 6.26 28.30 0.60
N GLY A 293 6.18 29.46 -0.06
CA GLY A 293 7.35 30.18 -0.61
C GLY A 293 7.75 29.74 -2.01
N THR A 294 7.02 28.80 -2.61
CA THR A 294 7.18 28.39 -4.01
C THR A 294 6.31 29.30 -4.89
N LEU A 295 6.95 30.00 -5.83
CA LEU A 295 6.25 30.87 -6.79
C LEU A 295 5.72 30.01 -7.95
N SER A 296 4.44 29.64 -7.89
CA SER A 296 3.72 29.09 -9.06
C SER A 296 3.26 30.26 -9.95
N GLY A 297 4.21 30.89 -10.64
CA GLY A 297 3.97 32.00 -11.55
C GLY A 297 3.54 31.51 -12.93
N GLY A 298 2.26 31.18 -13.10
CA GLY A 298 1.67 30.86 -14.40
C GLY A 298 0.19 31.21 -14.42
N SER A 299 -0.34 31.59 -15.58
CA SER A 299 -1.75 31.97 -15.78
C SER A 299 -2.77 30.86 -15.48
N GLU A 300 -2.32 29.68 -15.05
CA GLU A 300 -3.13 28.48 -14.78
C GLU A 300 -3.23 28.14 -13.29
N ALA A 301 -2.62 28.94 -12.39
CA ALA A 301 -2.73 28.71 -10.95
C ALA A 301 -4.20 28.86 -10.48
N THR A 302 -4.71 27.84 -9.78
CA THR A 302 -6.07 27.81 -9.23
C THR A 302 -6.04 27.72 -7.71
N GLU A 303 -6.93 28.45 -7.04
CA GLU A 303 -7.07 28.39 -5.58
C GLU A 303 -7.69 27.04 -5.15
N LEU A 304 -7.06 26.39 -4.16
CA LEU A 304 -7.57 25.15 -3.58
C LEU A 304 -8.70 25.45 -2.59
N ALA A 305 -9.70 24.58 -2.58
CA ALA A 305 -10.81 24.58 -1.63
C ALA A 305 -10.85 23.24 -0.87
N VAL A 306 -11.36 23.27 0.35
CA VAL A 306 -11.54 22.07 1.18
C VAL A 306 -13.03 21.88 1.46
N ASN A 307 -13.57 20.71 1.12
CA ASN A 307 -14.91 20.30 1.55
C ASN A 307 -14.84 19.90 3.03
N LYS A 308 -15.50 20.67 3.89
CA LYS A 308 -15.47 20.46 5.34
C LYS A 308 -16.07 19.10 5.77
N ALA A 309 -17.09 18.62 5.08
CA ALA A 309 -17.76 17.38 5.45
C ALA A 309 -16.93 16.13 5.14
N THR A 310 -16.15 16.17 4.05
CA THR A 310 -15.40 14.99 3.56
C THR A 310 -13.90 15.11 3.74
N GLY A 311 -13.38 16.32 4.04
CA GLY A 311 -11.95 16.62 4.04
C GLY A 311 -11.33 16.70 2.63
N GLN A 312 -12.13 16.60 1.57
CA GLN A 312 -11.63 16.57 0.19
C GLN A 312 -11.05 17.93 -0.21
N VAL A 313 -9.81 17.93 -0.69
CA VAL A 313 -9.18 19.09 -1.32
C VAL A 313 -9.49 19.08 -2.82
N GLY A 314 -9.89 20.21 -3.38
CA GLY A 314 -10.20 20.34 -4.80
C GLY A 314 -10.21 21.79 -5.27
N VAL A 315 -10.85 22.04 -6.40
CA VAL A 315 -11.07 23.38 -6.95
C VAL A 315 -12.57 23.65 -7.06
N ILE A 316 -12.97 24.92 -6.97
CA ILE A 316 -14.38 25.31 -7.12
C ILE A 316 -14.58 25.79 -8.57
N PRO A 317 -15.22 24.98 -9.43
CA PRO A 317 -15.42 25.38 -10.82
C PRO A 317 -16.55 26.42 -10.96
N SER A 318 -16.42 27.34 -11.91
CA SER A 318 -17.43 28.40 -12.15
C SER A 318 -18.00 28.41 -13.59
N SER A 319 -17.57 27.49 -14.45
CA SER A 319 -18.09 27.37 -15.82
C SER A 319 -19.59 27.01 -15.82
N ALA A 320 -20.35 27.55 -16.79
CA ALA A 320 -21.77 27.25 -16.96
C ALA A 320 -22.05 25.74 -17.07
N ARG A 321 -21.11 24.94 -17.59
CA ARG A 321 -21.23 23.47 -17.70
C ARG A 321 -21.42 22.75 -16.35
N PHE A 322 -21.02 23.38 -15.25
CA PHE A 322 -21.14 22.83 -13.89
C PHE A 322 -22.28 23.48 -13.09
N LYS A 323 -23.11 24.31 -13.74
CA LYS A 323 -24.19 25.07 -13.12
C LYS A 323 -25.51 24.71 -13.77
N ARG A 324 -26.60 24.80 -13.00
CA ARG A 324 -27.99 24.66 -13.46
C ARG A 324 -28.81 25.81 -12.89
N ASP A 325 -30.01 26.02 -13.42
CA ASP A 325 -30.97 27.02 -12.90
C ASP A 325 -30.39 28.44 -12.82
N ILE A 326 -29.67 28.86 -13.86
CA ILE A 326 -28.98 30.16 -13.92
C ILE A 326 -29.99 31.28 -14.22
N HIS A 327 -30.15 32.22 -13.27
CA HIS A 327 -31.05 33.37 -13.36
C HIS A 327 -30.36 34.64 -12.85
N ASP A 328 -30.86 35.81 -13.26
CA ASP A 328 -30.44 37.10 -12.70
C ASP A 328 -30.77 37.17 -11.20
N MET A 329 -29.87 37.80 -10.43
CA MET A 329 -29.96 37.84 -8.96
C MET A 329 -31.11 38.72 -8.43
N ALA A 330 -31.63 39.63 -9.26
CA ALA A 330 -32.72 40.56 -8.93
C ALA A 330 -32.48 41.27 -7.58
N ASP A 331 -33.43 41.16 -6.65
CA ASP A 331 -33.40 41.84 -5.35
C ASP A 331 -32.76 41.00 -4.23
N ARG A 332 -32.21 39.82 -4.53
CA ARG A 332 -31.62 38.93 -3.51
C ARG A 332 -30.41 39.53 -2.79
N SER A 333 -29.78 40.58 -3.32
CA SER A 333 -28.65 41.27 -2.68
C SER A 333 -29.03 42.41 -1.74
N GLN A 334 -30.30 42.85 -1.70
CA GLN A 334 -30.68 44.09 -0.99
C GLN A 334 -30.39 44.05 0.52
N GLY A 335 -30.41 42.87 1.13
CA GLY A 335 -30.06 42.68 2.55
C GLY A 335 -28.60 42.96 2.89
N LEU A 336 -27.69 43.09 1.89
CA LEU A 336 -26.26 43.34 2.14
C LEU A 336 -26.02 44.63 2.92
N MET A 337 -26.86 45.65 2.72
CA MET A 337 -26.75 46.94 3.39
C MET A 337 -27.05 46.86 4.90
N GLN A 338 -27.60 45.74 5.38
CA GLN A 338 -27.84 45.49 6.81
C GLN A 338 -26.61 44.86 7.50
N LEU A 339 -25.64 44.37 6.73
CA LEU A 339 -24.43 43.76 7.27
C LEU A 339 -23.47 44.82 7.79
N ARG A 340 -22.79 44.52 8.90
CA ARG A 340 -21.84 45.43 9.55
C ARG A 340 -20.39 44.99 9.32
N PRO A 341 -19.61 45.72 8.50
CA PRO A 341 -18.17 45.50 8.42
C PRO A 341 -17.47 45.79 9.76
N VAL A 342 -16.55 44.93 10.15
CA VAL A 342 -15.78 45.04 11.39
C VAL A 342 -14.29 44.86 11.14
N THR A 343 -13.49 45.34 12.10
CA THR A 343 -12.08 44.97 12.19
C THR A 343 -11.86 44.11 13.42
N PHE A 344 -10.98 43.13 13.33
CA PHE A 344 -10.75 42.19 14.42
C PHE A 344 -9.29 41.70 14.43
N ARG A 345 -8.94 40.92 15.46
CA ARG A 345 -7.66 40.21 15.58
C ARG A 345 -7.97 38.77 15.99
N TYR A 346 -7.31 37.79 15.38
CA TYR A 346 -7.50 36.40 15.77
C TYR A 346 -6.90 36.15 17.16
N LYS A 347 -7.64 35.44 18.02
CA LYS A 347 -7.18 35.09 19.38
C LYS A 347 -5.88 34.27 19.37
N GLN A 348 -5.67 33.46 18.34
CA GLN A 348 -4.51 32.57 18.18
C GLN A 348 -3.34 33.25 17.45
N ASP A 349 -3.53 34.44 16.87
CA ASP A 349 -2.47 35.15 16.18
C ASP A 349 -1.59 35.91 17.18
N GLN A 350 -0.42 35.33 17.49
CA GLN A 350 0.57 35.92 18.38
C GLN A 350 1.17 37.23 17.85
N ARG A 351 1.11 37.48 16.53
CA ARG A 351 1.58 38.73 15.93
C ARG A 351 0.54 39.85 16.06
N GLY A 352 -0.70 39.50 16.40
CA GLY A 352 -1.78 40.45 16.66
C GLY A 352 -2.15 41.30 15.44
N GLN A 353 -2.04 40.77 14.22
CA GLN A 353 -2.33 41.50 13.00
C GLN A 353 -3.82 41.84 12.92
N ARG A 354 -4.12 43.08 12.51
CA ARG A 354 -5.49 43.54 12.31
C ARG A 354 -6.03 42.97 11.00
N GLN A 355 -7.22 42.39 11.07
CA GLN A 355 -7.98 41.83 9.96
C GLN A 355 -9.29 42.59 9.77
N TYR A 356 -9.93 42.41 8.62
CA TYR A 356 -11.18 43.05 8.21
C TYR A 356 -12.17 41.97 7.78
N GLY A 357 -13.45 42.14 8.10
CA GLY A 357 -14.47 41.17 7.71
C GLY A 357 -15.84 41.45 8.29
N LEU A 358 -16.63 40.38 8.42
CA LEU A 358 -17.97 40.32 8.98
C LEU A 358 -17.99 39.29 10.12
N ILE A 359 -18.92 39.46 11.06
CA ILE A 359 -19.20 38.48 12.10
C ILE A 359 -20.20 37.45 11.54
N ALA A 360 -19.83 36.17 11.55
CA ALA A 360 -20.62 35.13 10.90
C ALA A 360 -22.02 34.98 11.51
N GLU A 361 -22.16 35.16 12.81
CA GLU A 361 -23.44 35.14 13.52
C GLU A 361 -24.34 36.33 13.15
N GLU A 362 -23.76 37.49 12.78
CA GLU A 362 -24.53 38.62 12.27
C GLU A 362 -24.99 38.35 10.83
N VAL A 363 -24.12 37.78 9.99
CA VAL A 363 -24.47 37.37 8.63
C VAL A 363 -25.58 36.32 8.63
N ALA A 364 -25.52 35.33 9.52
CA ALA A 364 -26.50 34.25 9.60
C ALA A 364 -27.95 34.72 9.86
N LYS A 365 -28.13 35.91 10.44
CA LYS A 365 -29.45 36.51 10.69
C LYS A 365 -30.09 37.11 9.44
N VAL A 366 -29.26 37.58 8.50
CA VAL A 366 -29.70 38.23 7.27
C VAL A 366 -29.69 37.24 6.11
N TYR A 367 -28.59 36.49 5.98
CA TYR A 367 -28.35 35.48 4.95
C TYR A 367 -27.86 34.17 5.59
N PRO A 368 -28.76 33.33 6.13
CA PRO A 368 -28.41 32.06 6.77
C PRO A 368 -27.69 31.07 5.82
N GLU A 369 -27.83 31.22 4.51
CA GLU A 369 -27.17 30.43 3.48
C GLU A 369 -25.70 30.82 3.23
N LEU A 370 -25.28 32.02 3.63
CA LEU A 370 -23.93 32.54 3.41
C LEU A 370 -22.96 32.19 4.53
N VAL A 371 -23.35 31.32 5.47
CA VAL A 371 -22.50 30.88 6.56
C VAL A 371 -22.20 29.39 6.50
N VAL A 372 -21.00 29.02 6.91
CA VAL A 372 -20.59 27.64 7.11
C VAL A 372 -20.79 27.29 8.57
N ARG A 373 -21.41 26.14 8.82
CA ARG A 373 -21.69 25.64 10.17
C ARG A 373 -20.73 24.51 10.58
N GLY A 374 -20.52 24.39 11.89
CA GLY A 374 -19.86 23.27 12.55
C GLY A 374 -20.70 22.02 12.59
N ASP A 375 -20.07 20.92 13.00
CA ASP A 375 -20.73 19.62 13.13
C ASP A 375 -21.84 19.63 14.19
N LYS A 376 -21.80 20.58 15.13
CA LYS A 376 -22.84 20.79 16.15
C LYS A 376 -23.85 21.88 15.76
N GLY A 377 -23.79 22.37 14.52
CA GLY A 377 -24.68 23.39 13.96
C GLY A 377 -24.32 24.84 14.31
N GLU A 378 -23.23 25.06 15.04
CA GLU A 378 -22.69 26.38 15.36
C GLU A 378 -22.24 27.13 14.09
N VAL A 379 -22.36 28.45 14.06
CA VAL A 379 -21.90 29.25 12.93
C VAL A 379 -20.39 29.48 13.08
N GLU A 380 -19.60 29.16 12.07
CA GLU A 380 -18.12 29.25 12.17
C GLU A 380 -17.49 30.25 11.20
N SER A 381 -18.00 30.34 9.97
CA SER A 381 -17.36 31.12 8.92
C SER A 381 -18.37 31.72 7.95
N VAL A 382 -17.96 32.79 7.27
CA VAL A 382 -18.72 33.45 6.21
C VAL A 382 -18.18 33.00 4.85
N GLN A 383 -19.08 32.69 3.93
CA GLN A 383 -18.75 32.40 2.54
C GLN A 383 -18.45 33.71 1.78
N TYR A 384 -17.32 34.35 2.08
CA TYR A 384 -16.96 35.66 1.50
C TYR A 384 -16.94 35.66 -0.04
N ARG A 385 -16.66 34.52 -0.67
CA ARG A 385 -16.63 34.40 -2.12
C ARG A 385 -18.01 34.64 -2.75
N GLU A 386 -19.09 34.25 -2.08
CA GLU A 386 -20.47 34.47 -2.53
C GLU A 386 -20.90 35.93 -2.36
N LEU A 387 -20.30 36.66 -1.40
CA LEU A 387 -20.58 38.08 -1.21
C LEU A 387 -20.10 38.94 -2.39
N ILE A 388 -19.01 38.55 -3.07
CA ILE A 388 -18.42 39.33 -4.17
C ILE A 388 -19.42 39.55 -5.32
N PRO A 389 -20.06 38.52 -5.90
CA PRO A 389 -21.06 38.72 -6.95
C PRO A 389 -22.34 39.42 -6.43
N MET A 390 -22.72 39.22 -5.17
CA MET A 390 -23.87 39.94 -4.59
C MET A 390 -23.58 41.44 -4.44
N LEU A 391 -22.37 41.81 -4.01
CA LEU A 391 -21.91 43.20 -3.94
C LEU A 391 -21.88 43.84 -5.33
N LEU A 392 -21.46 43.09 -6.36
CA LEU A 392 -21.51 43.56 -7.73
C LEU A 392 -22.95 43.87 -8.18
N ASN A 393 -23.91 43.00 -7.86
CA ASN A 393 -25.32 43.23 -8.18
C ASN A 393 -25.87 44.50 -7.49
N GLU A 394 -25.54 44.70 -6.22
CA GLU A 394 -25.97 45.89 -5.47
C GLU A 394 -25.34 47.18 -6.02
N LEU A 395 -24.05 47.14 -6.38
CA LEU A 395 -23.37 48.27 -7.01
C LEU A 395 -24.00 48.63 -8.36
N GLN A 396 -24.42 47.64 -9.14
CA GLN A 396 -25.16 47.88 -10.39
C GLN A 396 -26.55 48.49 -10.13
N HIS A 397 -27.25 48.07 -9.08
CA HIS A 397 -28.52 48.69 -8.67
C HIS A 397 -28.34 50.14 -8.25
N GLN A 398 -27.36 50.42 -7.40
CA GLN A 398 -27.03 51.79 -7.00
C GLN A 398 -26.67 52.66 -8.20
N ARG A 399 -25.93 52.11 -9.18
CA ARG A 399 -25.60 52.84 -10.40
C ARG A 399 -26.86 53.18 -11.21
N ARG A 400 -27.75 52.21 -11.41
CA ARG A 400 -29.04 52.43 -12.12
C ARG A 400 -29.91 53.47 -11.41
N ALA A 401 -29.96 53.44 -10.08
CA ALA A 401 -30.71 54.43 -9.30
C ALA A 401 -30.11 55.84 -9.45
N LEU A 402 -28.78 55.95 -9.44
CA LEU A 402 -28.07 57.21 -9.62
C LEU A 402 -28.32 57.81 -11.02
N ASP A 403 -28.29 56.98 -12.06
CA ASP A 403 -28.59 57.41 -13.43
C ASP A 403 -30.05 57.92 -13.55
N ARG A 404 -31.01 57.27 -12.88
CA ARG A 404 -32.42 57.73 -12.82
C ARG A 404 -32.55 59.07 -12.10
N LEU A 405 -31.96 59.21 -10.92
CA LEU A 405 -31.99 60.46 -10.15
C LEU A 405 -31.34 61.63 -10.91
N GLN A 406 -30.29 61.36 -11.69
CA GLN A 406 -29.69 62.36 -12.58
C GLN A 406 -30.63 62.78 -13.71
N ALA A 407 -31.35 61.83 -14.32
CA ALA A 407 -32.36 62.12 -15.34
C ALA A 407 -33.53 62.93 -14.77
N GLU A 408 -34.04 62.56 -13.60
CA GLU A 408 -35.09 63.32 -12.91
C GLU A 408 -34.63 64.73 -12.55
N ASN A 409 -33.43 64.89 -11.99
CA ASN A 409 -32.85 66.20 -11.72
C ASN A 409 -32.73 67.06 -12.98
N LYS A 410 -32.33 66.46 -14.12
CA LYS A 410 -32.29 67.16 -15.41
C LYS A 410 -33.68 67.64 -15.82
N ASN A 411 -34.69 66.78 -15.75
CA ASN A 411 -36.07 67.11 -16.09
C ASN A 411 -36.65 68.20 -15.18
N LEU A 412 -36.42 68.10 -13.86
CA LEU A 412 -36.85 69.10 -12.88
C LEU A 412 -36.19 70.46 -13.14
N ARG A 413 -34.89 70.49 -13.46
CA ARG A 413 -34.20 71.73 -13.85
C ARG A 413 -34.82 72.35 -15.10
N THR A 414 -35.13 71.56 -16.11
CA THR A 414 -35.81 72.04 -17.33
C THR A 414 -37.20 72.60 -17.02
N ALA A 415 -37.99 71.90 -16.20
CA ALA A 415 -39.32 72.35 -15.79
C ALA A 415 -39.28 73.64 -14.97
N LEU A 416 -38.32 73.77 -14.05
CA LEU A 416 -38.14 74.97 -13.23
C LEU A 416 -37.78 76.20 -14.08
N VAL A 417 -36.89 76.03 -15.07
CA VAL A 417 -36.55 77.11 -16.03
C VAL A 417 -37.79 77.54 -16.81
N ALA A 418 -38.60 76.60 -17.29
CA ALA A 418 -39.84 76.90 -18.00
C ALA A 418 -40.86 77.63 -17.11
N GLN A 419 -40.99 77.24 -15.85
CA GLN A 419 -41.88 77.88 -14.89
C GLN A 419 -41.43 79.32 -14.57
N ASN A 420 -40.12 79.54 -14.36
CA ASN A 420 -39.57 80.87 -14.13
C ASN A 420 -39.82 81.80 -15.33
N ALA A 421 -39.64 81.31 -16.55
CA ALA A 421 -39.96 82.05 -17.76
C ALA A 421 -41.47 82.41 -17.84
N ALA A 422 -42.35 81.47 -17.50
CA ALA A 422 -43.79 81.71 -17.47
C ALA A 422 -44.20 82.73 -16.39
N MET A 423 -43.56 82.72 -15.22
CA MET A 423 -43.77 83.71 -14.17
C MET A 423 -43.29 85.10 -14.56
N ALA A 424 -42.10 85.21 -15.17
CA ALA A 424 -41.60 86.47 -15.71
C ALA A 424 -42.59 87.08 -16.73
N ALA A 425 -43.06 86.27 -17.69
CA ALA A 425 -44.07 86.69 -18.67
C ALA A 425 -45.44 87.04 -18.07
N ARG A 426 -45.72 86.61 -16.84
CA ARG A 426 -46.95 86.98 -16.10
C ARG A 426 -46.77 88.26 -15.31
N MET A 427 -45.58 88.50 -14.74
CA MET A 427 -45.24 89.77 -14.09
C MET A 427 -45.23 90.92 -15.10
N GLU A 428 -44.62 90.72 -16.27
CA GLU A 428 -44.61 91.72 -17.35
C GLU A 428 -46.03 92.11 -17.80
N ARG A 429 -46.94 91.13 -17.87
CA ARG A 429 -48.37 91.36 -18.13
C ARG A 429 -49.11 92.10 -17.02
N LEU A 430 -48.69 91.97 -15.77
CA LEU A 430 -49.28 92.68 -14.63
C LEU A 430 -48.76 94.13 -14.56
N GLU A 431 -47.48 94.35 -14.82
CA GLU A 431 -46.88 95.69 -14.90
C GLU A 431 -47.51 96.54 -16.00
N HIS A 432 -47.85 95.94 -17.16
CA HIS A 432 -48.60 96.61 -18.22
C HIS A 432 -50.06 96.97 -17.84
N ARG A 433 -50.67 96.34 -16.84
CA ARG A 433 -52.02 96.70 -16.35
C ARG A 433 -52.03 97.84 -15.33
N THR A 434 -50.87 98.22 -14.78
CA THR A 434 -50.74 99.28 -13.77
C THR A 434 -50.21 100.61 -14.32
N ALA A 435 -49.95 100.71 -15.63
CA ALA A 435 -49.57 101.98 -16.26
C ALA A 435 -50.78 102.96 -16.25
N PRO A 436 -50.61 104.23 -15.83
CA PRO A 436 -51.72 105.19 -15.73
C PRO A 436 -52.29 105.53 -17.11
N ALA A 437 -53.62 105.63 -17.19
CA ALA A 437 -54.36 105.91 -18.42
C ALA A 437 -53.88 107.23 -19.08
N PRO A 438 -53.66 107.25 -20.42
CA PRO A 438 -53.22 108.46 -21.09
C PRO A 438 -54.34 109.52 -21.07
N THR A 439 -54.01 110.71 -20.56
CA THR A 439 -54.82 111.92 -20.66
C THR A 439 -55.08 112.24 -22.13
N LEU A 440 -56.35 112.18 -22.54
CA LEU A 440 -56.86 112.74 -23.78
C LEU A 440 -56.70 114.26 -23.74
N VAL A 441 -55.83 114.81 -24.59
CA VAL A 441 -55.85 116.24 -24.93
C VAL A 441 -56.17 116.37 -26.41
N SER A 442 -57.37 116.87 -26.68
CA SER A 442 -57.84 117.30 -27.99
C SER A 442 -57.24 118.66 -28.34
N ARG A 443 -56.43 118.72 -29.39
CA ARG A 443 -56.64 119.56 -30.60
C ARG A 443 -55.46 119.44 -31.55
#